data_AF-E1Y975-F1
#
_entry.id   AF-E1Y975-F1
#
_cell.length_a   1.000
_cell.length_b   1.000
_cell.length_c   1.000
_cell.angle_alpha   90.00
_cell.angle_beta   90.00
_cell.angle_gamma   90.00
#
_symmetry.space_group_name_H-M   'P 1'
#
loop_
_entity.id
_entity.type
_entity.pdbx_description
1 polymer ?
#
loop_
_entity_poly.entity_id
_entity_poly.type
_entity_poly.pdbx_seq_one_letter_code
_entity_poly.pdbx_strand_id
1 'polypeptide(L)'
;MKYFTGNQKEQRMKALFLIVLFSSFVSAFSPVCEAASSGQIGIVKTLAGDVVIVRTDKTIKAEPNMKLKNGDLVSTGKDGKVGLIFDDDTIISMGSNSRIVIENFIFQPSEKKLSFIARFFQGTASFLSGQIAKLAPDMVHFEMPHATVGIRGTHFLVRVDNTD
;
A
#
# COMPACT_ATOMS: atom_id res chain seq x y z
N MET A 1 56.81 51.32 38.33
CA MET A 1 55.79 51.74 39.31
C MET A 1 54.60 52.29 38.53
N LYS A 2 53.40 51.70 38.71
CA LYS A 2 52.06 52.15 38.23
C LYS A 2 51.75 51.89 36.73
N TYR A 3 50.86 50.93 36.42
CA TYR A 3 49.39 51.05 36.20
C TYR A 3 49.10 51.06 34.67
N PHE A 4 48.46 50.06 34.06
CA PHE A 4 47.00 49.87 33.86
C PHE A 4 46.87 48.62 32.96
N THR A 5 46.09 47.57 33.24
CA THR A 5 44.61 47.48 33.33
C THR A 5 43.88 48.15 32.17
N GLY A 6 43.83 47.46 31.03
CA GLY A 6 42.90 47.65 29.91
C GLY A 6 43.19 46.51 28.92
N ASN A 7 42.27 45.73 28.37
CA ASN A 7 40.86 45.97 28.13
C ASN A 7 40.16 44.60 27.95
N GLN A 8 40.01 43.82 29.03
CA GLN A 8 39.34 42.50 29.04
C GLN A 8 37.84 42.57 28.65
N LYS A 9 37.25 43.76 28.55
CA LYS A 9 35.88 43.98 28.05
C LYS A 9 35.76 43.94 26.53
N GLU A 10 36.78 44.39 25.78
CA GLU A 10 36.75 44.41 24.31
C GLU A 10 36.79 43.01 23.70
N GLN A 11 37.56 42.10 24.31
CA GLN A 11 37.65 40.71 23.85
C GLN A 11 36.39 39.91 24.16
N ARG A 12 35.68 40.24 25.25
CA ARG A 12 34.37 39.66 25.56
C ARG A 12 33.30 40.10 24.56
N MET A 13 33.31 41.35 24.10
CA MET A 13 32.38 41.82 23.07
C MET A 13 32.62 41.18 21.70
N LYS A 14 33.89 40.97 21.29
CA LYS A 14 34.21 40.26 20.03
C LYS A 14 33.82 38.77 20.09
N ALA A 15 34.02 38.12 21.24
CA ALA A 15 33.59 36.74 21.44
C ALA A 15 32.06 36.59 21.49
N LEU A 16 31.34 37.57 22.06
CA LEU A 16 29.88 37.62 22.05
C LEU A 16 29.30 37.89 20.65
N PHE A 17 29.97 38.70 19.81
CA PHE A 17 29.54 38.97 18.43
C PHE A 17 29.79 37.76 17.48
N LEU A 18 30.83 36.96 17.74
CA LEU A 18 31.14 35.74 16.98
C LEU A 18 30.22 34.56 17.30
N ILE A 19 29.61 34.51 18.49
CA ILE A 19 28.66 33.45 18.88
C ILE A 19 27.25 33.71 18.29
N VAL A 20 26.86 34.98 18.12
CA VAL A 20 25.55 35.33 17.53
C VAL A 20 25.52 35.08 16.02
N LEU A 21 26.66 35.16 15.32
CA LEU A 21 26.77 34.85 13.89
C LEU A 21 26.80 33.34 13.57
N PHE A 22 27.04 32.48 14.57
CA PHE A 22 26.95 31.01 14.43
C PHE A 22 25.53 30.47 14.75
N SER A 23 24.62 31.34 15.20
CA SER A 23 23.25 31.00 15.58
C SER A 23 22.24 31.02 14.41
N SER A 24 22.70 31.26 13.17
CA SER A 24 21.81 31.55 12.03
C SER A 24 22.01 30.61 10.84
N PHE A 25 22.59 29.43 11.05
CA PHE A 25 22.76 28.44 9.99
C PHE A 25 22.53 27.00 10.46
N VAL A 26 21.45 26.76 11.20
CA VAL A 26 20.84 25.42 11.25
C VAL A 26 19.68 25.47 10.27
N SER A 27 20.04 25.26 9.01
CA SER A 27 19.12 25.14 7.89
C SER A 27 18.11 24.04 8.18
N ALA A 28 16.84 24.38 7.98
CA ALA A 28 15.68 23.51 8.11
C ALA A 28 15.89 22.18 7.37
N PHE A 29 16.21 21.13 8.13
CA PHE A 29 15.96 19.75 7.72
C PHE A 29 14.63 19.35 8.35
N SER A 30 13.53 19.79 7.73
CA SER A 30 12.25 19.13 7.98
C SER A 30 12.35 17.76 7.33
N PRO A 31 12.28 16.63 8.07
CA PRO A 31 12.04 15.36 7.43
C PRO A 31 10.65 15.48 6.78
N VAL A 32 10.62 15.50 5.45
CA VAL A 32 9.39 15.21 4.71
C VAL A 32 9.06 13.77 5.08
N CYS A 33 8.22 13.62 6.11
CA CYS A 33 7.53 12.38 6.37
C CYS A 33 6.50 12.27 5.25
N GLU A 34 6.92 11.62 4.16
CA GLU A 34 6.03 11.22 3.10
C GLU A 34 5.06 10.22 3.73
N ALA A 35 3.92 10.74 4.17
CA ALA A 35 2.80 9.92 4.62
C ALA A 35 2.33 9.15 3.39
N ALA A 36 2.94 7.97 3.17
CA ALA A 36 2.41 6.98 2.28
C ALA A 36 0.95 6.82 2.67
N SER A 37 0.06 7.28 1.80
CA SER A 37 -1.37 7.06 1.88
C SER A 37 -1.56 5.55 1.87
N SER A 38 -1.45 4.95 3.06
CA SER A 38 -1.62 3.53 3.29
C SER A 38 -3.11 3.28 3.45
N GLY A 39 -3.86 3.78 2.46
CA GLY A 39 -5.29 3.69 2.35
C GLY A 39 -5.67 2.22 2.38
N GLN A 40 -6.56 1.90 3.31
CA GLN A 40 -7.28 0.66 3.26
C GLN A 40 -8.03 0.62 1.93
N ILE A 41 -7.98 -0.52 1.24
CA ILE A 41 -8.68 -0.75 -0.03
C ILE A 41 -9.75 -1.83 0.07
N GLY A 42 -9.79 -2.52 1.21
CA GLY A 42 -10.67 -3.65 1.46
C GLY A 42 -10.30 -4.41 2.73
N ILE A 43 -10.97 -5.53 2.93
CA ILE A 43 -10.81 -6.41 4.09
C ILE A 43 -10.77 -7.89 3.71
N VAL A 44 -10.11 -8.67 4.55
CA VAL A 44 -10.26 -10.13 4.59
C VAL A 44 -11.57 -10.45 5.31
N LYS A 45 -12.58 -10.94 4.59
CA LYS A 45 -13.90 -11.26 5.16
C LYS A 45 -13.95 -12.66 5.74
N THR A 46 -13.50 -13.65 4.99
CA THR A 46 -13.49 -15.06 5.40
C THR A 46 -12.09 -15.63 5.25
N LEU A 47 -11.74 -16.54 6.15
CA LEU A 47 -10.43 -17.18 6.17
C LEU A 47 -10.58 -18.60 6.69
N ALA A 48 -9.94 -19.54 6.00
CA ALA A 48 -9.77 -20.91 6.44
C ALA A 48 -8.40 -21.43 6.01
N GLY A 49 -7.76 -22.27 6.84
CA GLY A 49 -6.43 -22.81 6.57
C GLY A 49 -5.33 -21.73 6.57
N ASP A 50 -4.25 -22.00 5.83
CA ASP A 50 -3.09 -21.12 5.76
C ASP A 50 -3.30 -20.03 4.70
N VAL A 51 -3.33 -18.78 5.16
CA VAL A 51 -3.42 -17.59 4.31
C VAL A 51 -2.42 -16.56 4.82
N VAL A 52 -1.62 -16.03 3.90
CA VAL A 52 -0.62 -15.00 4.19
C VAL A 52 -0.78 -13.82 3.26
N ILE A 53 -0.44 -12.64 3.77
CA ILE A 53 -0.37 -11.38 3.03
C ILE A 53 1.07 -10.92 3.07
N VAL A 54 1.68 -10.75 1.91
CA VAL A 54 3.02 -10.19 1.76
C VAL A 54 2.87 -8.71 1.43
N ARG A 55 3.40 -7.85 2.31
CA ARG A 55 3.35 -6.38 2.18
C ARG A 55 4.75 -5.82 2.35
N THR A 56 5.29 -5.22 1.28
CA THR A 56 6.61 -4.57 1.30
C THR A 56 7.67 -5.48 1.98
N ASP A 57 7.75 -6.72 1.50
CA ASP A 57 8.64 -7.80 1.97
C ASP A 57 8.38 -8.37 3.37
N LYS A 58 7.31 -7.95 4.05
CA LYS A 58 6.85 -8.60 5.29
C LYS A 58 5.75 -9.60 4.99
N THR A 59 5.97 -10.85 5.36
CA THR A 59 4.94 -11.88 5.35
C THR A 59 4.14 -11.81 6.64
N ILE A 60 2.85 -11.51 6.53
CA ILE A 60 1.91 -11.36 7.64
C ILE A 60 0.88 -12.48 7.52
N LYS A 61 0.62 -13.19 8.63
CA LYS A 61 -0.47 -14.15 8.67
C LYS A 61 -1.79 -13.40 8.56
N ALA A 62 -2.65 -13.80 7.62
CA ALA A 62 -3.94 -13.14 7.47
C ALA A 62 -4.87 -13.46 8.65
N GLU A 63 -5.68 -12.47 9.04
CA GLU A 63 -6.69 -12.61 10.07
C GLU A 63 -8.05 -12.08 9.56
N PRO A 64 -9.18 -12.56 10.08
CA PRO A 64 -10.48 -12.00 9.75
C PRO A 64 -10.54 -10.49 10.06
N ASN A 65 -11.15 -9.72 9.16
CA ASN A 65 -11.21 -8.25 9.17
C ASN A 65 -9.86 -7.53 9.02
N MET A 66 -8.79 -8.24 8.66
CA MET A 66 -7.51 -7.61 8.34
C MET A 66 -7.66 -6.70 7.11
N LYS A 67 -7.08 -5.51 7.19
CA LYS A 67 -7.13 -4.49 6.13
C LYS A 67 -6.15 -4.80 5.01
N LEU A 68 -6.66 -4.77 3.78
CA LEU A 68 -5.88 -4.82 2.56
C LEU A 68 -5.36 -3.42 2.20
N LYS A 69 -4.22 -3.39 1.53
CA LYS A 69 -3.57 -2.19 0.98
C LYS A 69 -3.12 -2.45 -0.46
N ASN A 70 -2.91 -1.37 -1.21
CA ASN A 70 -2.30 -1.47 -2.54
C ASN A 70 -0.91 -2.11 -2.45
N GLY A 71 -0.63 -3.00 -3.41
CA GLY A 71 0.59 -3.80 -3.45
C GLY A 71 0.57 -5.05 -2.58
N ASP A 72 -0.51 -5.33 -1.86
CA ASP A 72 -0.61 -6.57 -1.08
C ASP A 72 -0.67 -7.79 -2.00
N LEU A 73 0.20 -8.76 -1.73
CA LEU A 73 0.15 -10.09 -2.32
C LEU A 73 -0.50 -11.05 -1.34
N VAL A 74 -1.67 -11.57 -1.69
CA VAL A 74 -2.40 -12.57 -0.89
C VAL A 74 -2.07 -13.95 -1.45
N SER A 75 -1.61 -14.84 -0.58
CA SER A 75 -1.26 -16.22 -0.93
C SER A 75 -1.95 -17.21 0.01
N THR A 76 -2.53 -18.26 -0.56
CA THR A 76 -3.13 -19.36 0.20
C THR A 76 -2.27 -20.62 0.09
N GLY A 77 -2.22 -21.41 1.17
CA GLY A 77 -1.60 -22.73 1.19
C GLY A 77 -2.50 -23.83 0.65
N LYS A 78 -2.09 -25.09 0.83
CA LYS A 78 -2.81 -26.29 0.33
C LYS A 78 -4.24 -26.44 0.83
N ASP A 79 -4.52 -25.98 2.04
CA ASP A 79 -5.84 -26.03 2.69
C ASP A 79 -6.43 -24.62 2.84
N GLY A 80 -5.75 -23.62 2.28
CA GLY A 80 -6.08 -22.21 2.41
C GLY A 80 -7.26 -21.81 1.55
N LYS A 81 -8.17 -21.01 2.13
CA LYS A 81 -9.26 -20.34 1.42
C LYS A 81 -9.42 -18.95 2.00
N VAL A 82 -9.65 -17.96 1.15
CA VAL A 82 -9.83 -16.57 1.60
C VAL A 82 -10.89 -15.88 0.77
N GLY A 83 -11.76 -15.13 1.44
CA GLY A 83 -12.71 -14.21 0.82
C GLY A 83 -12.31 -12.77 1.13
N LEU A 84 -12.12 -11.97 0.09
CA LEU A 84 -11.75 -10.57 0.15
C LEU A 84 -12.96 -9.73 -0.30
N ILE A 85 -13.22 -8.64 0.42
CA ILE A 85 -14.21 -7.64 0.02
C ILE A 85 -13.49 -6.31 -0.07
N PHE A 86 -13.61 -5.65 -1.22
CA PHE A 86 -13.02 -4.33 -1.48
C PHE A 86 -14.04 -3.23 -1.20
N ASP A 87 -13.54 -2.01 -1.05
CA ASP A 87 -14.38 -0.85 -0.69
C ASP A 87 -15.38 -0.45 -1.79
N ASP A 88 -15.23 -0.98 -3.01
CA ASP A 88 -16.19 -0.82 -4.12
C ASP A 88 -17.22 -1.97 -4.19
N ASP A 89 -17.30 -2.82 -3.17
CA ASP A 89 -18.09 -4.06 -3.11
C ASP A 89 -17.63 -5.18 -4.06
N THR A 90 -16.44 -5.08 -4.66
CA THR A 90 -15.83 -6.22 -5.37
C THR A 90 -15.55 -7.34 -4.38
N ILE A 91 -15.89 -8.58 -4.76
CA ILE A 91 -15.62 -9.78 -3.96
C ILE A 91 -14.68 -10.69 -4.73
N ILE A 92 -13.57 -11.08 -4.09
CA ILE A 92 -12.65 -12.10 -4.61
C ILE A 92 -12.58 -13.23 -3.61
N SER A 93 -12.95 -14.44 -4.02
CA SER A 93 -12.71 -15.64 -3.22
C SER A 93 -11.63 -16.48 -3.87
N MET A 94 -10.63 -16.89 -3.10
CA MET A 94 -9.53 -17.72 -3.57
C MET A 94 -9.56 -19.09 -2.90
N GLY A 95 -9.26 -20.12 -3.69
CA GLY A 95 -9.09 -21.48 -3.21
C GLY A 95 -7.68 -21.75 -2.71
N SER A 96 -7.32 -23.03 -2.65
CA SER A 96 -5.99 -23.47 -2.22
C SER A 96 -4.92 -23.14 -3.24
N ASN A 97 -3.66 -23.06 -2.78
CA ASN A 97 -2.46 -22.83 -3.58
C ASN A 97 -2.59 -21.64 -4.54
N SER A 98 -3.31 -20.61 -4.12
CA SER A 98 -3.68 -19.48 -4.95
C SER A 98 -2.85 -18.26 -4.58
N ARG A 99 -2.53 -17.43 -5.57
CA ARG A 99 -1.76 -16.20 -5.36
C ARG A 99 -2.29 -15.07 -6.22
N ILE A 100 -2.58 -13.94 -5.58
CA ILE A 100 -3.04 -12.72 -6.24
C ILE A 100 -2.27 -11.52 -5.67
N VAL A 101 -1.98 -10.53 -6.50
CA VAL A 101 -1.53 -9.21 -6.07
C VAL A 101 -2.57 -8.18 -6.47
N ILE A 102 -2.85 -7.23 -5.57
CA ILE A 102 -3.68 -6.08 -5.87
C ILE A 102 -2.75 -4.92 -6.22
N GLU A 103 -2.49 -4.73 -7.51
CA GLU A 103 -1.50 -3.76 -7.97
C GLU A 103 -1.98 -2.33 -7.78
N ASN A 104 -3.23 -2.06 -8.15
CA ASN A 104 -3.79 -0.73 -8.01
C ASN A 104 -5.31 -0.77 -7.76
N PHE A 105 -5.71 -0.21 -6.64
CA PHE A 105 -7.10 0.01 -6.26
C PHE A 105 -7.29 1.48 -5.86
N ILE A 106 -8.20 2.15 -6.57
CA ILE A 106 -8.61 3.52 -6.27
C ILE A 106 -10.13 3.56 -6.43
N PHE A 107 -10.84 3.97 -5.37
CA PHE A 107 -12.29 4.13 -5.40
C PHE A 107 -12.68 5.52 -4.87
N GLN A 108 -12.69 6.50 -5.76
CA GLN A 108 -13.11 7.88 -5.48
C GLN A 108 -14.14 8.32 -6.53
N PRO A 109 -15.40 7.87 -6.43
CA PRO A 109 -16.43 8.14 -7.43
C PRO A 109 -16.71 9.64 -7.61
N SER A 110 -16.65 10.43 -6.54
CA SER A 110 -16.84 11.89 -6.56
C SER A 110 -15.79 12.62 -7.42
N GLU A 111 -14.56 12.09 -7.47
CA GLU A 111 -13.45 12.67 -8.24
C GLU A 111 -13.26 11.99 -9.61
N LYS A 112 -14.14 11.02 -9.96
CA LYS A 112 -13.98 10.15 -11.15
C LYS A 112 -12.63 9.42 -11.21
N LYS A 113 -11.98 9.22 -10.06
CA LYS A 113 -10.74 8.45 -9.96
C LYS A 113 -11.10 7.04 -9.53
N LEU A 114 -11.10 6.14 -10.49
CA LEU A 114 -11.50 4.75 -10.30
C LEU A 114 -10.45 3.85 -10.96
N SER A 115 -10.00 2.82 -10.25
CA SER A 115 -9.08 1.81 -10.80
C SER A 115 -9.19 0.53 -9.99
N PHE A 116 -9.20 -0.60 -10.68
CA PHE A 116 -9.06 -1.92 -10.07
C PHE A 116 -8.16 -2.77 -10.98
N ILE A 117 -6.92 -2.98 -10.57
CA ILE A 117 -5.96 -3.84 -11.27
C ILE A 117 -5.49 -4.90 -10.29
N ALA A 118 -5.84 -6.15 -10.59
CA ALA A 118 -5.37 -7.31 -9.85
C ALA A 118 -4.72 -8.31 -10.80
N ARG A 119 -3.60 -8.89 -10.37
CA ARG A 119 -2.89 -9.94 -11.12
C ARG A 119 -2.94 -11.24 -10.34
N PHE A 120 -3.52 -12.26 -10.96
CA PHE A 120 -3.69 -13.60 -10.42
C PHE A 120 -2.68 -14.55 -11.05
N PHE A 121 -1.82 -15.13 -10.23
CA PHE A 121 -0.67 -15.91 -10.72
C PHE A 121 -1.01 -17.40 -10.91
N GLN A 122 -1.73 -17.99 -9.96
CA GLN A 122 -1.99 -19.42 -9.92
C GLN A 122 -3.16 -19.76 -8.99
N GLY A 123 -3.68 -20.97 -9.13
CA GLY A 123 -4.70 -21.55 -8.25
C GLY A 123 -6.11 -21.32 -8.79
N THR A 124 -7.09 -21.17 -7.91
CA THR A 124 -8.48 -20.89 -8.28
C THR A 124 -9.01 -19.63 -7.62
N ALA A 125 -9.79 -18.85 -8.35
CA ALA A 125 -10.51 -17.73 -7.79
C ALA A 125 -11.90 -17.56 -8.40
N SER A 126 -12.83 -17.02 -7.61
CA SER A 126 -14.07 -16.41 -8.09
C SER A 126 -13.96 -14.91 -7.96
N PHE A 127 -14.33 -14.18 -9.00
CA PHE A 127 -14.36 -12.72 -9.00
C PHE A 127 -15.78 -12.25 -9.26
N LEU A 128 -16.32 -11.45 -8.35
CA LEU A 128 -17.59 -10.75 -8.52
C LEU A 128 -17.33 -9.25 -8.56
N SER A 129 -17.66 -8.63 -9.69
CA SER A 129 -17.41 -7.21 -9.93
C SER A 129 -18.23 -6.28 -9.02
N GLY A 130 -17.56 -5.30 -8.44
CA GLY A 130 -18.16 -4.21 -7.66
C GLY A 130 -18.61 -3.02 -8.51
N GLN A 131 -18.66 -1.86 -7.85
CA GLN A 131 -19.15 -0.61 -8.40
C GLN A 131 -18.23 -0.03 -9.48
N ILE A 132 -16.90 -0.23 -9.40
CA ILE A 132 -15.97 0.31 -10.41
C ILE A 132 -16.30 -0.27 -11.79
N ALA A 133 -16.62 -1.56 -11.89
CA ALA A 133 -16.97 -2.19 -13.16
C ALA A 133 -18.26 -1.62 -13.80
N LYS A 134 -19.14 -1.02 -13.01
CA LYS A 134 -20.37 -0.36 -13.49
C LYS A 134 -20.11 1.08 -13.90
N LEU A 135 -19.30 1.80 -13.11
CA LEU A 135 -19.01 3.22 -13.31
C LEU A 135 -17.96 3.46 -14.39
N ALA A 136 -16.94 2.61 -14.45
CA ALA A 136 -15.79 2.71 -15.34
C ALA A 136 -15.27 1.30 -15.69
N PRO A 137 -15.98 0.53 -16.53
CA PRO A 137 -15.61 -0.84 -16.87
C PRO A 137 -14.19 -0.98 -17.44
N ASP A 138 -13.74 0.01 -18.19
CA ASP A 138 -12.40 0.02 -18.79
C ASP A 138 -11.28 0.23 -17.75
N MET A 139 -11.62 0.52 -16.49
CA MET A 139 -10.68 0.69 -15.37
C MET A 139 -10.57 -0.57 -14.50
N VAL A 140 -11.22 -1.67 -14.88
CA VAL A 140 -11.14 -2.95 -14.17
C VAL A 140 -10.40 -3.98 -15.02
N HIS A 141 -9.25 -4.40 -14.53
CA HIS A 141 -8.40 -5.40 -15.17
C HIS A 141 -8.08 -6.53 -14.21
N PHE A 142 -8.35 -7.75 -14.66
CA PHE A 142 -7.93 -8.97 -14.00
C PHE A 142 -6.90 -9.68 -14.90
N GLU A 143 -5.64 -9.58 -14.51
CA GLU A 143 -4.50 -10.10 -15.27
C GLU A 143 -4.12 -11.51 -14.79
N MET A 144 -3.66 -12.33 -15.71
CA MET A 144 -3.11 -13.67 -15.48
C MET A 144 -1.88 -13.86 -16.37
N PRO A 145 -0.99 -14.82 -16.06
CA PRO A 145 0.22 -15.06 -16.84
C PRO A 145 0.00 -15.18 -18.36
N HIS A 146 -1.13 -15.76 -18.76
CA HIS A 146 -1.43 -16.06 -20.17
C HIS A 146 -2.69 -15.37 -20.71
N ALA A 147 -3.35 -14.52 -19.91
CA ALA A 147 -4.61 -13.89 -20.31
C ALA A 147 -4.91 -12.63 -19.49
N THR A 148 -5.65 -11.69 -20.08
CA THR A 148 -6.24 -10.55 -19.36
C THR A 148 -7.74 -10.57 -19.57
N VAL A 149 -8.51 -10.41 -18.51
CA VAL A 149 -9.97 -10.33 -18.54
C VAL A 149 -10.40 -8.90 -18.29
N GLY A 150 -11.03 -8.30 -19.31
CA GLY A 150 -11.76 -7.04 -19.16
C GLY A 150 -13.15 -7.29 -18.57
N ILE A 151 -13.56 -6.50 -17.58
CA ILE A 151 -14.76 -6.76 -16.78
C ILE A 151 -15.82 -5.68 -17.04
N ARG A 152 -17.00 -6.09 -17.51
CA ARG A 152 -18.17 -5.22 -17.78
C ARG A 152 -19.39 -5.68 -16.99
N GLY A 153 -19.24 -5.81 -15.67
CA GLY A 153 -20.28 -6.35 -14.79
C GLY A 153 -20.37 -7.87 -14.87
N THR A 154 -19.38 -8.57 -14.32
CA THR A 154 -19.19 -10.01 -14.53
C THR A 154 -18.90 -10.73 -13.22
N HIS A 155 -19.51 -11.90 -13.08
CA HIS A 155 -19.09 -12.92 -12.14
C HIS A 155 -18.41 -14.03 -12.94
N PHE A 156 -17.16 -14.34 -12.62
CA PHE A 156 -16.46 -15.43 -13.28
C PHE A 156 -15.63 -16.25 -12.30
N LEU A 157 -15.30 -17.47 -12.75
CA LEU A 157 -14.38 -18.38 -12.09
C LEU A 157 -13.15 -18.51 -12.96
N VAL A 158 -11.98 -18.52 -12.32
CA VAL A 158 -10.71 -18.70 -12.99
C VAL A 158 -9.93 -19.82 -12.31
N ARG A 159 -9.27 -20.63 -13.13
CA ARG A 159 -8.21 -21.56 -12.71
C ARG A 159 -6.98 -21.27 -13.55
N VAL A 160 -5.86 -21.07 -12.88
CA VAL A 160 -4.54 -21.00 -13.53
C VAL A 160 -3.72 -22.12 -12.93
N ASP A 161 -3.37 -23.09 -13.76
CA ASP A 161 -2.52 -24.19 -13.37
C ASP A 161 -1.07 -23.71 -13.30
N ASN A 162 -0.34 -24.12 -12.26
CA ASN A 162 1.07 -23.81 -12.16
C ASN A 162 1.79 -24.62 -13.24
N THR A 163 2.28 -23.92 -14.27
CA THR A 163 3.02 -24.55 -15.37
C THR A 163 4.49 -24.37 -15.03
N ASP A 164 5.11 -25.43 -14.50
CA ASP A 164 6.55 -25.51 -14.23
C ASP A 164 7.37 -25.49 -15.53
#